data_AF-A0A550H2Z8-F1
#
_entry.id   AF-A0A550H2Z8-F1
#
_cell.length_a   1.000
_cell.length_b   1.000
_cell.length_c   1.000
_cell.angle_alpha   90.00
_cell.angle_beta   90.00
_cell.angle_gamma   90.00
#
_symmetry.space_group_name_H-M   'P 1'
#
loop_
_entity.id
_entity.type
_entity.pdbx_description
1 polymer ?
#
loop_
_entity_poly.entity_id
_entity_poly.type
_entity_poly.pdbx_seq_one_letter_code
_entity_poly.pdbx_strand_id
1 'polypeptide(L)'
;MDLKTVAASIILIAVLSISIIVADRWLNSFDSTPEFFVGVEFAYNSDAGEVKVLVNDLKEMVDKVRDYTNVFVIGSIEISFNQAALDEACDYIVDSGLYLIVFLTDSREYHYNNNYTIFEWGADAKQKYGEMFLGVYRYDEPGGNQLDLGPSMLVDNATDYTEASDKYTSYLNILLSPHKNYSDIVITADYGCYWFDYKAGYSTVLAEFGWNHSRPLHTGLCRGAAKAYNKDWGAIITWKYTDRPYSESKGELYDDMVFAYRNGAKYVIVFNHPKIEEYGILTEDHFGAMKDFWNYVNSNPQEHGVIQGEIAYILPKDYGFGFRNPNDKIWGLWEADELSQKVWDDVNTLLYQYGPRLDIVYDDQEFANAVKNRYDKRFFWNETIT
;
A
#
# COMPACT_ATOMS: atom_id res chain seq x y z
N MET A 1 -11.53 -25.27 60.32
CA MET A 1 -12.13 -24.20 59.51
C MET A 1 -13.60 -24.57 59.31
N ASP A 2 -14.53 -23.66 59.56
CA ASP A 2 -15.97 -23.88 59.34
C ASP A 2 -16.24 -24.14 57.85
N LEU A 3 -17.16 -25.05 57.53
CA LEU A 3 -17.60 -25.37 56.17
C LEU A 3 -17.95 -24.12 55.34
N LYS A 4 -18.50 -23.08 55.97
CA LYS A 4 -18.79 -21.77 55.36
C LYS A 4 -17.52 -21.04 54.94
N THR A 5 -16.47 -21.10 55.76
CA THR A 5 -15.17 -20.51 55.42
C THR A 5 -14.51 -21.26 54.27
N VAL A 6 -14.60 -22.60 54.27
CA VAL A 6 -14.09 -23.44 53.16
C VAL A 6 -14.84 -23.12 51.86
N ALA A 7 -16.16 -23.04 51.90
CA ALA A 7 -16.99 -22.71 50.74
C ALA A 7 -16.70 -21.29 50.20
N ALA A 8 -16.56 -20.31 51.09
CA ALA A 8 -16.22 -18.94 50.70
C ALA A 8 -14.83 -18.85 50.05
N SER A 9 -13.83 -19.58 50.56
CA SER A 9 -12.49 -19.64 49.96
C SER A 9 -12.52 -20.29 48.57
N ILE A 10 -13.29 -21.37 48.39
CA ILE A 10 -13.42 -22.03 47.08
C ILE A 10 -14.10 -21.11 46.06
N ILE A 11 -15.16 -20.40 46.45
CA ILE A 11 -15.85 -19.44 45.57
C ILE A 11 -14.91 -18.29 45.19
N LEU A 12 -14.15 -17.75 46.14
CA LEU A 12 -13.21 -16.67 45.88
C LEU A 12 -12.12 -17.10 44.89
N ILE A 13 -11.56 -18.31 45.07
CA ILE A 13 -10.56 -18.87 44.16
C ILE A 13 -11.17 -19.04 42.76
N ALA A 14 -12.39 -19.60 42.66
CA ALA A 14 -13.05 -19.78 41.38
C ALA A 14 -13.32 -18.46 40.65
N VAL A 15 -13.78 -17.42 41.37
CA VAL A 15 -14.01 -16.08 40.80
C VAL A 15 -12.69 -15.47 40.33
N LEU A 16 -11.62 -15.53 41.15
CA LEU A 16 -10.32 -15.01 40.75
C LEU A 16 -9.74 -15.74 39.54
N SER A 17 -9.86 -17.07 39.49
CA SER A 17 -9.41 -17.86 38.34
C SER A 17 -10.19 -17.52 37.07
N ILE A 18 -11.52 -17.35 37.16
CA ILE A 18 -12.35 -16.94 36.02
C ILE A 18 -11.98 -15.52 35.59
N SER A 19 -11.80 -14.58 36.53
CA SER A 19 -11.39 -13.21 36.21
C SER A 19 -10.02 -13.15 35.54
N ILE A 20 -9.07 -13.99 35.96
CA ILE A 20 -7.75 -14.11 35.31
C ILE A 20 -7.88 -14.68 33.91
N ILE A 21 -8.70 -15.72 33.70
CA ILE A 21 -8.91 -16.32 32.37
C ILE A 21 -9.63 -15.33 31.43
N VAL A 22 -10.61 -14.57 31.94
CA VAL A 22 -11.31 -13.54 31.17
C VAL A 22 -10.38 -12.38 30.86
N ALA A 23 -9.56 -11.93 31.82
CA ALA A 23 -8.57 -10.89 31.60
C ALA A 23 -7.48 -11.34 30.62
N ASP A 24 -6.98 -12.56 30.73
CA ASP A 24 -6.00 -13.16 29.82
C ASP A 24 -6.58 -13.26 28.40
N ARG A 25 -7.81 -13.77 28.23
CA ARG A 25 -8.46 -13.82 26.91
C ARG A 25 -8.77 -12.44 26.33
N TRP A 26 -9.12 -11.48 27.17
CA TRP A 26 -9.39 -10.11 26.75
C TRP A 26 -8.09 -9.39 26.36
N LEU A 27 -7.03 -9.50 27.16
CA LEU A 27 -5.71 -8.96 26.87
C LEU A 27 -5.10 -9.61 25.62
N ASN A 28 -5.15 -10.93 25.50
CA ASN A 28 -4.65 -11.67 24.33
C ASN A 28 -5.54 -11.49 23.08
N SER A 29 -6.73 -10.88 23.19
CA SER A 29 -7.55 -10.53 22.02
C SER A 29 -7.16 -9.20 21.37
N PHE A 30 -6.26 -8.43 22.01
CA PHE A 30 -5.68 -7.22 21.44
C PHE A 30 -4.32 -7.43 20.74
N ASP A 31 -3.73 -8.62 20.86
CA ASP A 31 -2.34 -8.92 20.44
C ASP A 31 -2.21 -9.50 19.02
N SER A 32 -3.16 -9.21 18.13
CA SER A 32 -2.96 -9.51 16.70
C SER A 32 -3.27 -8.30 15.86
N THR A 33 -2.22 -7.73 15.26
CA THR A 33 -2.33 -6.78 14.14
C THR A 33 -3.38 -7.30 13.14
N PRO A 34 -4.34 -6.46 12.69
CA PRO A 34 -5.37 -6.87 11.74
C PRO A 34 -4.77 -7.51 10.50
N GLU A 35 -5.45 -8.53 9.97
CA GLU A 35 -5.07 -9.19 8.73
C GLU A 35 -5.30 -8.30 7.50
N PHE A 36 -6.21 -7.32 7.61
CA PHE A 36 -6.61 -6.42 6.54
C PHE A 36 -6.79 -4.98 7.03
N PHE A 37 -6.38 -4.02 6.21
CA PHE A 37 -6.45 -2.59 6.48
C PHE A 37 -7.23 -1.85 5.39
N VAL A 38 -8.12 -0.96 5.82
CA VAL A 38 -8.86 -0.04 4.95
C VAL A 38 -8.84 1.35 5.56
N GLY A 39 -8.56 2.35 4.72
CA GLY A 39 -8.31 3.70 5.18
C GLY A 39 -8.38 4.77 4.11
N VAL A 40 -8.05 5.98 4.55
CA VAL A 40 -7.92 7.17 3.70
C VAL A 40 -6.49 7.68 3.80
N GLU A 41 -5.96 8.12 2.68
CA GLU A 41 -4.78 8.97 2.66
C GLU A 41 -5.19 10.44 2.61
N PHE A 42 -4.63 11.22 3.52
CA PHE A 42 -4.74 12.68 3.51
C PHE A 42 -3.48 13.27 2.88
N ALA A 43 -3.50 13.46 1.56
CA ALA A 43 -2.33 13.80 0.75
C ALA A 43 -2.20 15.31 0.47
N TYR A 44 -0.96 15.76 0.21
CA TYR A 44 -0.49 17.02 -0.39
C TYR A 44 -1.23 18.36 -0.09
N ASN A 45 -0.43 19.42 0.12
CA ASN A 45 -0.92 20.79 -0.11
C ASN A 45 0.17 21.79 -0.53
N SER A 46 0.50 21.81 -1.83
CA SER A 46 1.53 22.68 -2.42
C SER A 46 1.24 24.19 -2.37
N ASP A 47 0.08 24.62 -1.84
CA ASP A 47 -0.31 26.04 -1.66
C ASP A 47 -0.51 26.40 -0.17
N ALA A 48 0.09 25.64 0.75
CA ALA A 48 -0.30 25.53 2.15
C ALA A 48 -0.72 26.85 2.81
N GLY A 49 -1.97 26.85 3.29
CA GLY A 49 -2.37 27.75 4.37
C GLY A 49 -1.58 27.41 5.64
N GLU A 50 -1.95 28.00 6.77
CA GLU A 50 -1.27 27.71 8.03
C GLU A 50 -1.31 26.21 8.36
N VAL A 51 -0.17 25.58 8.69
CA VAL A 51 -0.06 24.14 9.01
C VAL A 51 -1.08 23.67 10.05
N LYS A 52 -1.47 24.57 10.95
CA LYS A 52 -2.50 24.33 11.96
C LYS A 52 -3.88 24.07 11.35
N VAL A 53 -4.22 24.73 10.24
CA VAL A 53 -5.46 24.48 9.49
C VAL A 53 -5.41 23.06 8.93
N LEU A 54 -4.28 22.63 8.36
CA LEU A 54 -4.13 21.28 7.81
C LEU A 54 -4.29 20.19 8.88
N VAL A 55 -3.75 20.41 10.08
CA VAL A 55 -3.94 19.49 11.20
C VAL A 55 -5.42 19.41 11.60
N ASN A 56 -6.16 20.53 11.57
CA ASN A 56 -7.60 20.51 11.85
C ASN A 56 -8.39 19.78 10.74
N ASP A 57 -8.10 20.06 9.47
CA ASP A 57 -8.74 19.40 8.33
C ASP A 57 -8.50 17.88 8.37
N LEU A 58 -7.28 17.46 8.76
CA LEU A 58 -6.96 16.05 8.98
C LEU A 58 -7.80 15.45 10.11
N LYS A 59 -7.95 16.16 11.24
CA LYS A 59 -8.79 15.69 12.36
C LYS A 59 -10.25 15.54 11.96
N GLU A 60 -10.78 16.50 11.20
CA GLU A 60 -12.14 16.43 10.66
C GLU A 60 -12.31 15.23 9.72
N MET A 61 -11.30 14.93 8.89
CA MET A 61 -11.30 13.72 8.06
C MET A 61 -11.25 12.44 8.92
N VAL A 62 -10.42 12.38 9.96
CA VAL A 62 -10.38 11.25 10.90
C VAL A 62 -11.74 11.04 11.57
N ASP A 63 -12.35 12.11 12.10
CA ASP A 63 -13.70 12.08 12.67
C ASP A 63 -14.75 11.58 11.66
N LYS A 64 -14.58 11.95 10.38
CA LYS A 64 -15.48 11.54 9.30
C LYS A 64 -15.39 10.04 9.00
N VAL A 65 -14.22 9.41 9.14
CA VAL A 65 -13.96 8.05 8.63
C VAL A 65 -13.73 6.97 9.68
N ARG A 66 -13.35 7.32 10.91
CA ARG A 66 -12.87 6.36 11.93
C ARG A 66 -13.82 5.21 12.28
N ASP A 67 -15.13 5.37 12.07
CA ASP A 67 -16.13 4.34 12.39
C ASP A 67 -16.23 3.23 11.33
N TYR A 68 -15.58 3.41 10.17
CA TYR A 68 -15.61 2.48 9.04
C TYR A 68 -14.25 2.35 8.33
N THR A 69 -13.17 2.70 9.04
CA THR A 69 -11.78 2.46 8.64
C THR A 69 -11.00 1.97 9.85
N ASN A 70 -9.80 1.41 9.61
CA ASN A 70 -8.88 1.04 10.68
C ASN A 70 -7.45 1.56 10.47
N VAL A 71 -7.14 2.18 9.33
CA VAL A 71 -5.86 2.84 9.08
C VAL A 71 -6.06 4.25 8.53
N PHE A 72 -5.13 5.14 8.83
CA PHE A 72 -5.05 6.49 8.27
C PHE A 72 -3.64 6.76 7.77
N VAL A 73 -3.51 7.31 6.56
CA VAL A 73 -2.21 7.64 5.96
C VAL A 73 -2.04 9.16 5.94
N ILE A 74 -0.98 9.64 6.58
CA ILE A 74 -0.57 11.05 6.49
C ILE A 74 0.28 11.22 5.23
N GLY A 75 -0.32 11.68 4.13
CA GLY A 75 0.36 11.97 2.85
C GLY A 75 0.82 13.42 2.70
N SER A 76 0.45 14.33 3.60
CA SER A 76 0.84 15.74 3.54
C SER A 76 2.29 15.96 4.02
N ILE A 77 3.15 16.39 3.09
CA ILE A 77 4.53 16.78 3.39
C ILE A 77 4.59 17.96 4.36
N GLU A 78 3.64 18.89 4.29
CA GLU A 78 3.62 20.11 5.09
C GLU A 78 3.37 19.83 6.57
N ILE A 79 2.52 18.83 6.86
CA ILE A 79 2.39 18.29 8.22
C ILE A 79 3.72 17.64 8.62
N SER A 80 4.31 16.81 7.75
CA SER A 80 5.55 16.09 8.09
C SER A 80 6.75 17.02 8.33
N PHE A 81 6.84 18.17 7.66
CA PHE A 81 7.93 19.14 7.85
C PHE A 81 7.85 19.90 9.16
N ASN A 82 6.71 19.87 9.85
CA ASN A 82 6.55 20.48 11.16
C ASN A 82 6.41 19.39 12.23
N GLN A 83 7.48 19.17 13.01
CA GLN A 83 7.51 18.12 14.04
C GLN A 83 6.29 18.18 14.98
N ALA A 84 5.93 19.37 15.49
CA ALA A 84 4.82 19.51 16.42
C ALA A 84 3.47 19.18 15.76
N ALA A 85 3.28 19.57 14.50
CA ALA A 85 2.08 19.24 13.74
C ALA A 85 2.00 17.74 13.42
N LEU A 86 3.12 17.12 13.08
CA LEU A 86 3.21 15.68 12.82
C LEU A 86 2.91 14.88 14.09
N ASP A 87 3.48 15.27 15.23
CA ASP A 87 3.21 14.63 16.52
C ASP A 87 1.73 14.78 16.91
N GLU A 88 1.16 15.98 16.76
CA GLU A 88 -0.25 16.26 17.05
C GLU A 88 -1.20 15.45 16.14
N ALA A 89 -0.89 15.31 14.86
CA ALA A 89 -1.67 14.52 13.92
C ALA A 89 -1.60 13.02 14.24
N CYS A 90 -0.39 12.49 14.49
CA CYS A 90 -0.19 11.09 14.86
C CYS A 90 -0.91 10.75 16.17
N ASP A 91 -0.78 11.60 17.20
CA ASP A 91 -1.46 11.42 18.49
C ASP A 91 -2.97 11.33 18.29
N TYR A 92 -3.55 12.25 17.51
CA TYR A 92 -4.98 12.25 17.28
C TYR A 92 -5.50 11.01 16.52
N ILE A 93 -4.75 10.54 15.51
CA ILE A 93 -5.09 9.32 14.76
C ILE A 93 -5.09 8.11 15.70
N VAL A 94 -4.04 7.95 16.50
CA VAL A 94 -3.90 6.82 17.44
C VAL A 94 -4.92 6.88 18.56
N ASP A 95 -5.16 8.06 19.14
CA ASP A 95 -6.20 8.28 20.16
C ASP A 95 -7.61 8.02 19.61
N SER A 96 -7.80 8.14 18.29
CA SER A 96 -9.03 7.76 17.59
C SER A 96 -9.13 6.25 17.29
N GLY A 97 -8.14 5.46 17.69
CA GLY A 97 -8.12 3.99 17.51
C GLY A 97 -7.69 3.52 16.12
N LEU A 98 -7.07 4.39 15.31
CA LEU A 98 -6.62 4.06 13.96
C LEU A 98 -5.13 3.78 13.92
N TYR A 99 -4.75 2.77 13.13
CA TYR A 99 -3.37 2.55 12.73
C TYR A 99 -2.89 3.68 11.82
N LEU A 100 -1.58 3.95 11.80
CA LEU A 100 -1.02 5.08 11.09
C LEU A 100 0.16 4.69 10.18
N ILE A 101 0.19 5.29 8.99
CA ILE A 101 1.31 5.27 8.05
C ILE A 101 1.66 6.74 7.74
N VAL A 102 2.95 7.07 7.67
CA VAL A 102 3.40 8.44 7.39
C VAL A 102 4.21 8.50 6.12
N PHE A 103 3.83 9.41 5.21
CA PHE A 103 4.61 9.77 4.04
C PHE A 103 5.82 10.60 4.45
N LEU A 104 7.01 10.10 4.09
CA LEU A 104 8.28 10.76 4.31
C LEU A 104 8.98 11.00 2.97
N THR A 105 9.34 12.26 2.70
CA THR A 105 10.06 12.64 1.49
C THR A 105 11.58 12.63 1.71
N ASP A 106 12.35 13.34 0.89
CA ASP A 106 13.78 13.50 1.06
C ASP A 106 14.11 14.07 2.45
N SER A 107 14.92 13.32 3.20
CA SER A 107 15.40 13.68 4.54
C SER A 107 16.07 15.06 4.63
N ARG A 108 16.59 15.60 3.52
CA ARG A 108 17.24 16.92 3.44
C ARG A 108 16.26 18.08 3.57
N GLU A 109 14.98 17.84 3.30
CA GLU A 109 13.91 18.84 3.40
C GLU A 109 13.42 19.04 4.84
N TYR A 110 13.82 18.16 5.77
CA TYR A 110 13.43 18.24 7.17
C TYR A 110 14.39 19.14 7.96
N HIS A 111 13.82 20.15 8.62
CA HIS A 111 14.56 21.14 9.40
C HIS A 111 14.02 21.25 10.83
N TYR A 112 14.04 20.15 11.58
CA TYR A 112 13.62 20.17 12.98
C TYR A 112 14.67 20.84 13.89
N ASN A 113 14.21 21.22 15.08
CA ASN A 113 15.06 21.90 16.06
C ASN A 113 16.16 20.96 16.59
N ASN A 114 17.28 21.53 17.04
CA ASN A 114 18.37 20.82 17.72
C ASN A 114 19.03 19.70 16.91
N ASN A 115 19.03 19.79 15.58
CA ASN A 115 19.52 18.75 14.65
C ASN A 115 18.77 17.41 14.75
N TYR A 116 17.54 17.43 15.29
CA TYR A 116 16.68 16.25 15.29
C TYR A 116 16.32 15.89 13.85
N THR A 117 16.56 14.63 13.47
CA THR A 117 16.37 14.16 12.10
C THR A 117 15.04 13.43 11.95
N ILE A 118 14.57 13.32 10.71
CA ILE A 118 13.36 12.53 10.43
C ILE A 118 13.52 11.04 10.77
N PHE A 119 14.76 10.53 10.77
CA PHE A 119 15.06 9.15 11.16
C PHE A 119 14.98 8.95 12.67
N GLU A 120 15.45 9.93 13.46
CA GLU A 120 15.28 9.93 14.91
C GLU A 120 13.79 10.05 15.27
N TRP A 121 13.04 10.91 14.57
CA TRP A 121 11.58 10.96 14.70
C TRP A 121 10.92 9.61 14.42
N GLY A 122 11.32 8.92 13.36
CA GLY A 122 10.78 7.60 13.04
C GLY A 122 11.05 6.55 14.13
N ALA A 123 12.24 6.58 14.74
CA ALA A 123 12.58 5.70 15.86
C ALA A 123 11.73 6.01 17.11
N ASP A 124 11.57 7.29 17.44
CA ASP A 124 10.77 7.73 18.57
C ASP A 124 9.27 7.45 18.34
N ALA A 125 8.77 7.64 17.12
CA ALA A 125 7.41 7.29 16.73
C ALA A 125 7.15 5.79 16.88
N LYS A 126 8.08 4.94 16.45
CA LYS A 126 7.96 3.48 16.66
C LYS A 126 7.90 3.14 18.15
N GLN A 127 8.73 3.78 18.98
CA GLN A 127 8.71 3.56 20.43
C GLN A 127 7.41 4.05 21.07
N LYS A 128 6.90 5.21 20.64
CA LYS A 128 5.71 5.87 21.21
C LYS A 128 4.42 5.14 20.84
N TYR A 129 4.23 4.82 19.56
CA TYR A 129 2.97 4.29 19.03
C TYR A 129 2.97 2.76 18.89
N GLY A 130 4.12 2.10 19.01
CA GLY A 130 4.23 0.64 19.02
C GLY A 130 3.69 -0.01 17.75
N GLU A 131 2.65 -0.84 17.90
CA GLU A 131 1.99 -1.53 16.78
C GLU A 131 1.05 -0.63 15.98
N MET A 132 0.59 0.48 16.57
CA MET A 132 -0.27 1.44 15.87
C MET A 132 0.50 2.19 14.78
N PHE A 133 1.83 2.31 14.90
CA PHE A 133 2.69 2.75 13.81
C PHE A 133 3.02 1.59 12.88
N LEU A 134 2.29 1.50 11.78
CA LEU A 134 2.45 0.43 10.79
C LEU A 134 3.74 0.62 10.00
N GLY A 135 4.04 1.83 9.55
CA GLY A 135 5.29 2.07 8.85
C GLY A 135 5.37 3.40 8.12
N VAL A 136 6.31 3.45 7.18
CA VAL A 136 6.65 4.64 6.41
C VAL A 136 6.21 4.46 4.96
N TYR A 137 5.42 5.40 4.44
CA TYR A 137 5.26 5.57 3.00
C TYR A 137 6.46 6.39 2.51
N ARG A 138 7.33 5.78 1.70
CA ARG A 138 8.55 6.41 1.20
C ARG A 138 8.58 6.43 -0.32
N TYR A 139 8.86 7.61 -0.88
CA TYR A 139 9.12 7.87 -2.30
C TYR A 139 7.92 7.54 -3.18
N ASP A 140 7.18 8.57 -3.54
CA ASP A 140 5.93 8.46 -4.29
C ASP A 140 6.16 8.02 -5.73
N GLU A 141 5.42 7.01 -6.19
CA GLU A 141 5.38 6.54 -7.59
C GLU A 141 6.77 6.33 -8.24
N PRO A 142 7.72 5.57 -7.64
CA PRO A 142 9.09 5.48 -8.16
C PRO A 142 9.14 4.92 -9.60
N GLY A 143 8.37 3.89 -9.88
CA GLY A 143 8.25 3.23 -11.18
C GLY A 143 7.54 4.10 -12.20
N GLY A 144 6.44 4.73 -11.79
CA GLY A 144 5.74 5.73 -12.57
C GLY A 144 6.63 6.90 -13.00
N ASN A 145 7.30 7.54 -12.04
CA ASN A 145 8.28 8.61 -12.29
C ASN A 145 9.40 8.15 -13.23
N GLN A 146 9.86 6.90 -13.09
CA GLN A 146 10.87 6.33 -13.98
C GLN A 146 10.37 6.19 -15.42
N LEU A 147 9.14 5.71 -15.62
CA LEU A 147 8.54 5.52 -16.95
C LEU A 147 8.23 6.86 -17.64
N ASP A 148 7.88 7.88 -16.86
CA ASP A 148 7.35 9.16 -17.38
C ASP A 148 8.38 10.28 -17.47
N LEU A 149 9.65 9.98 -17.19
CA LEU A 149 10.70 10.99 -17.08
C LEU A 149 10.29 12.07 -16.04
N GLY A 150 9.66 11.61 -14.96
CA GLY A 150 9.13 12.45 -13.90
C GLY A 150 10.24 13.20 -13.15
N PRO A 151 9.88 14.20 -12.33
CA PRO A 151 10.84 14.97 -11.55
C PRO A 151 11.66 14.11 -10.57
N SER A 152 11.12 12.94 -10.21
CA SER A 152 11.76 11.95 -9.34
C SER A 152 12.28 10.73 -10.12
N MET A 153 12.63 10.86 -11.40
CA MET A 153 13.27 9.77 -12.14
C MET A 153 14.62 9.40 -11.48
N LEU A 154 14.85 8.11 -11.23
CA LEU A 154 16.07 7.62 -10.59
C LEU A 154 17.21 7.36 -11.59
N VAL A 155 16.88 6.85 -12.76
CA VAL A 155 17.86 6.41 -13.76
C VAL A 155 17.64 7.18 -15.06
N ASP A 156 18.44 8.22 -15.30
CA ASP A 156 18.36 9.03 -16.53
C ASP A 156 19.19 8.49 -17.70
N ASN A 157 20.04 7.49 -17.46
CA ASN A 157 20.84 6.82 -18.48
C ASN A 157 21.21 5.38 -18.11
N ALA A 158 21.20 4.52 -19.13
CA ALA A 158 21.72 3.15 -19.08
C ALA A 158 22.04 2.66 -20.50
N THR A 159 22.97 1.73 -20.62
CA THR A 159 23.40 1.15 -21.90
C THR A 159 22.51 -0.01 -22.35
N ASP A 160 21.89 -0.70 -21.39
CA ASP A 160 20.93 -1.78 -21.62
C ASP A 160 19.93 -1.92 -20.45
N TYR A 161 18.99 -2.84 -20.58
CA TYR A 161 17.93 -3.07 -19.59
C TYR A 161 18.47 -3.57 -18.24
N THR A 162 19.55 -4.35 -18.25
CA THR A 162 20.18 -4.86 -17.03
C THR A 162 20.83 -3.73 -16.24
N GLU A 163 21.56 -2.82 -16.89
CA GLU A 163 22.11 -1.64 -16.24
C GLU A 163 20.99 -0.72 -15.69
N ALA A 164 19.89 -0.55 -16.45
CA ALA A 164 18.75 0.24 -15.97
C ALA A 164 18.13 -0.36 -14.70
N SER A 165 17.86 -1.67 -14.70
CA SER A 165 17.29 -2.36 -13.55
C SER A 165 18.22 -2.33 -12.33
N ASP A 166 19.52 -2.51 -12.55
CA ASP A 166 20.52 -2.52 -11.47
C ASP A 166 20.67 -1.13 -10.84
N LYS A 167 20.74 -0.07 -11.66
CA LYS A 167 20.76 1.31 -11.16
C LYS A 167 19.48 1.66 -10.41
N TYR A 168 18.32 1.35 -10.98
CA TYR A 168 17.02 1.66 -10.38
C TYR A 168 16.90 1.03 -9.00
N THR A 169 17.12 -0.29 -8.92
CA THR A 169 17.01 -1.04 -7.66
C THR A 169 18.05 -0.61 -6.63
N SER A 170 19.28 -0.32 -7.05
CA SER A 170 20.35 0.15 -6.15
C SER A 170 20.06 1.55 -5.58
N TYR A 171 19.66 2.50 -6.42
CA TYR A 171 19.37 3.87 -5.99
C TYR A 171 18.16 3.91 -5.07
N LEU A 172 17.09 3.20 -5.46
CA LEU A 172 15.90 3.09 -4.62
C LEU A 172 16.24 2.43 -3.28
N ASN A 173 17.02 1.34 -3.27
CA ASN A 173 17.46 0.69 -2.01
C ASN A 173 18.21 1.64 -1.06
N ILE A 174 19.09 2.51 -1.59
CA ILE A 174 19.80 3.53 -0.80
C ILE A 174 18.81 4.46 -0.11
N LEU A 175 17.74 4.85 -0.78
CA LEU A 175 16.70 5.75 -0.24
C LEU A 175 15.82 5.06 0.82
N LEU A 176 15.59 3.74 0.70
CA LEU A 176 14.75 2.99 1.64
C LEU A 176 15.52 2.54 2.89
N SER A 177 16.81 2.23 2.76
CA SER A 177 17.60 1.58 3.81
C SER A 177 17.59 2.29 5.16
N PRO A 178 17.67 3.63 5.26
CA PRO A 178 17.62 4.32 6.55
C PRO A 178 16.34 4.08 7.34
N HIS A 179 15.19 3.93 6.67
CA HIS A 179 13.88 3.73 7.31
C HIS A 179 13.72 2.33 7.91
N LYS A 180 14.48 1.36 7.39
CA LYS A 180 14.50 -0.03 7.90
C LYS A 180 15.14 -0.18 9.27
N ASN A 181 15.78 0.87 9.79
CA ASN A 181 16.37 0.86 11.13
C ASN A 181 15.30 0.95 12.24
N TYR A 182 14.09 1.42 11.92
CA TYR A 182 13.01 1.61 12.89
C TYR A 182 11.63 1.11 12.43
N SER A 183 11.49 0.75 11.15
CA SER A 183 10.26 0.16 10.62
C SER A 183 10.55 -1.03 9.74
N ASP A 184 9.92 -2.16 10.02
CA ASP A 184 9.94 -3.34 9.15
C ASP A 184 9.09 -3.14 7.88
N ILE A 185 8.22 -2.13 7.89
CA ILE A 185 7.28 -1.83 6.82
C ILE A 185 7.67 -0.49 6.19
N VAL A 186 8.13 -0.59 4.96
CA VAL A 186 8.31 0.55 4.06
C VAL A 186 7.38 0.32 2.87
N ILE A 187 6.51 1.29 2.61
CA ILE A 187 5.42 1.22 1.63
C ILE A 187 5.64 2.29 0.56
N THR A 188 5.16 2.04 -0.64
CA THR A 188 4.90 3.09 -1.64
C THR A 188 3.60 2.79 -2.40
N ALA A 189 3.07 3.79 -3.08
CA ALA A 189 2.12 3.59 -4.18
C ALA A 189 2.85 3.65 -5.52
N ASP A 190 2.38 2.86 -6.48
CA ASP A 190 2.91 2.91 -7.83
C ASP A 190 1.90 2.45 -8.89
N TYR A 191 2.13 2.86 -10.13
CA TYR A 191 1.45 2.40 -11.33
C TYR A 191 2.38 1.68 -12.32
N GLY A 192 3.66 1.48 -12.02
CA GLY A 192 4.60 0.78 -12.89
C GLY A 192 5.70 0.04 -12.11
N CYS A 193 6.49 -0.77 -12.83
CA CYS A 193 7.75 -1.35 -12.31
C CYS A 193 7.71 -2.11 -10.96
N TYR A 194 6.54 -2.55 -10.48
CA TYR A 194 6.33 -3.21 -9.18
C TYR A 194 7.36 -4.27 -8.79
N TRP A 195 7.80 -5.10 -9.73
CA TRP A 195 8.81 -6.13 -9.49
C TRP A 195 10.12 -5.54 -8.95
N PHE A 196 10.53 -4.42 -9.52
CA PHE A 196 11.78 -3.74 -9.19
C PHE A 196 11.65 -2.94 -7.88
N ASP A 197 10.45 -2.49 -7.51
CA ASP A 197 10.20 -1.88 -6.20
C ASP A 197 10.39 -2.90 -5.07
N TYR A 198 9.82 -4.09 -5.22
CA TYR A 198 10.04 -5.18 -4.26
C TYR A 198 11.50 -5.63 -4.22
N LYS A 199 12.19 -5.63 -5.37
CA LYS A 199 13.63 -5.92 -5.48
C LYS A 199 14.49 -4.89 -4.76
N ALA A 200 14.17 -3.60 -4.90
CA ALA A 200 14.83 -2.51 -4.18
C ALA A 200 14.59 -2.58 -2.67
N GLY A 201 13.48 -3.18 -2.26
CA GLY A 201 13.29 -3.66 -0.91
C GLY A 201 12.11 -3.04 -0.17
N TYR A 202 11.09 -2.53 -0.87
CA TYR A 202 9.79 -2.24 -0.26
C TYR A 202 9.20 -3.47 0.41
N SER A 203 8.51 -3.30 1.53
CA SER A 203 7.79 -4.37 2.23
C SER A 203 6.37 -4.53 1.68
N THR A 204 5.80 -3.45 1.15
CA THR A 204 4.49 -3.41 0.50
C THR A 204 4.50 -2.38 -0.61
N VAL A 205 3.85 -2.69 -1.73
CA VAL A 205 3.53 -1.72 -2.78
C VAL A 205 2.01 -1.68 -2.96
N LEU A 206 1.47 -0.47 -2.98
CA LEU A 206 0.06 -0.20 -3.26
C LEU A 206 -0.09 0.00 -4.77
N ALA A 207 -0.75 -0.93 -5.45
CA ALA A 207 -1.08 -0.76 -6.86
C ALA A 207 -2.10 0.37 -7.01
N GLU A 208 -1.78 1.37 -7.83
CA GLU A 208 -2.68 2.47 -8.09
C GLU A 208 -3.82 2.07 -9.03
N PHE A 209 -5.04 2.16 -8.50
CA PHE A 209 -6.26 2.07 -9.27
C PHE A 209 -6.68 3.50 -9.63
N GLY A 210 -6.11 3.99 -10.74
CA GLY A 210 -6.31 5.35 -11.26
C GLY A 210 -6.36 5.37 -12.79
N TRP A 211 -6.63 6.54 -13.37
CA TRP A 211 -6.54 6.86 -14.80
C TRP A 211 -7.14 5.83 -15.78
N ASN A 212 -8.23 5.16 -15.38
CA ASN A 212 -8.85 4.06 -16.14
C ASN A 212 -7.90 2.90 -16.47
N HIS A 213 -6.83 2.72 -15.70
CA HIS A 213 -5.93 1.58 -15.82
C HIS A 213 -6.68 0.26 -15.57
N SER A 214 -6.17 -0.83 -16.15
CA SER A 214 -6.77 -2.15 -16.02
C SER A 214 -6.48 -2.74 -14.64
N ARG A 215 -7.51 -2.85 -13.78
CA ARG A 215 -7.37 -3.38 -12.40
C ARG A 215 -6.79 -4.79 -12.37
N PRO A 216 -7.26 -5.73 -13.23
CA PRO A 216 -6.65 -7.06 -13.31
C PRO A 216 -5.17 -7.03 -13.73
N LEU A 217 -4.76 -6.13 -14.63
CA LEU A 217 -3.37 -6.00 -15.07
C LEU A 217 -2.46 -5.55 -13.94
N HIS A 218 -2.79 -4.42 -13.30
CA HIS A 218 -1.96 -3.88 -12.20
C HIS A 218 -1.98 -4.80 -10.98
N THR A 219 -3.10 -5.47 -10.70
CA THR A 219 -3.16 -6.52 -9.67
C THR A 219 -2.25 -7.68 -10.02
N GLY A 220 -2.28 -8.19 -11.27
CA GLY A 220 -1.42 -9.30 -11.68
C GLY A 220 0.07 -8.97 -11.61
N LEU A 221 0.46 -7.74 -12.00
CA LEU A 221 1.84 -7.27 -11.89
C LEU A 221 2.27 -7.11 -10.41
N CYS A 222 1.51 -6.38 -9.60
CA CYS A 222 1.88 -6.08 -8.22
C CYS A 222 1.79 -7.30 -7.31
N ARG A 223 0.70 -8.06 -7.35
CA ARG A 223 0.52 -9.30 -6.57
C ARG A 223 1.53 -10.37 -6.98
N GLY A 224 1.79 -10.52 -8.28
CA GLY A 224 2.78 -11.46 -8.81
C GLY A 224 4.18 -11.17 -8.25
N ALA A 225 4.59 -9.90 -8.26
CA ALA A 225 5.83 -9.46 -7.64
C ALA A 225 5.83 -9.70 -6.12
N ALA A 226 4.84 -9.19 -5.38
CA ALA A 226 4.76 -9.33 -3.93
C ALA A 226 4.89 -10.79 -3.49
N LYS A 227 4.17 -11.70 -4.16
CA LYS A 227 4.24 -13.13 -3.93
C LYS A 227 5.65 -13.67 -4.20
N ALA A 228 6.30 -13.31 -5.31
CA ALA A 228 7.66 -13.78 -5.61
C ALA A 228 8.66 -13.42 -4.50
N TYR A 229 8.52 -12.24 -3.91
CA TYR A 229 9.36 -11.77 -2.81
C TYR A 229 8.85 -12.16 -1.41
N ASN A 230 7.74 -12.90 -1.31
CA ASN A 230 7.08 -13.24 -0.05
C ASN A 230 6.75 -12.00 0.81
N LYS A 231 6.09 -11.04 0.18
CA LYS A 231 5.72 -9.74 0.74
C LYS A 231 4.24 -9.46 0.53
N ASP A 232 3.75 -8.45 1.24
CA ASP A 232 2.38 -7.97 1.13
C ASP A 232 2.23 -7.02 -0.04
N TRP A 233 1.02 -6.88 -0.57
CA TRP A 233 0.64 -5.83 -1.52
C TRP A 233 -0.66 -5.17 -1.08
N GLY A 234 -0.96 -4.01 -1.64
CA GLY A 234 -2.26 -3.34 -1.44
C GLY A 234 -2.73 -2.64 -2.69
N ALA A 235 -3.85 -1.94 -2.58
CA ALA A 235 -4.33 -1.00 -3.59
C ALA A 235 -4.49 0.39 -2.97
N ILE A 236 -4.18 1.41 -3.76
CA ILE A 236 -4.63 2.78 -3.49
C ILE A 236 -5.50 3.23 -4.66
N ILE A 237 -6.71 3.71 -4.34
CA ILE A 237 -7.67 4.18 -5.33
C ILE A 237 -7.50 5.69 -5.43
N THR A 238 -7.09 6.15 -6.61
CA THR A 238 -6.63 7.52 -6.85
C THR A 238 -7.46 8.20 -7.94
N TRP A 239 -6.94 9.30 -8.51
CA TRP A 239 -7.59 10.08 -9.55
C TRP A 239 -8.03 9.22 -10.74
N LYS A 240 -9.26 9.44 -11.19
CA LYS A 240 -9.79 8.93 -12.47
C LYS A 240 -9.84 10.01 -13.54
N TYR A 241 -10.13 11.24 -13.13
CA TYR A 241 -10.34 12.38 -14.00
C TYR A 241 -9.46 13.56 -13.58
N THR A 242 -9.05 14.38 -14.55
CA THR A 242 -8.35 15.65 -14.32
C THR A 242 -9.29 16.79 -13.89
N ASP A 243 -10.59 16.56 -14.01
CA ASP A 243 -11.66 17.50 -13.65
C ASP A 243 -12.69 16.81 -12.74
N ARG A 244 -13.55 17.60 -12.10
CA ARG A 244 -14.65 17.08 -11.26
C ARG A 244 -15.45 16.00 -12.00
N PRO A 245 -15.80 14.88 -11.34
CA PRO A 245 -15.70 14.62 -9.89
C PRO A 245 -14.33 14.12 -9.39
N TYR A 246 -13.28 14.13 -10.21
CA TYR A 246 -11.90 13.71 -9.91
C TYR A 246 -11.71 12.22 -9.60
N SER A 247 -12.56 11.67 -8.73
CA SER A 247 -12.64 10.26 -8.33
C SER A 247 -13.74 9.52 -9.10
N GLU A 248 -13.79 8.21 -8.90
CA GLU A 248 -14.78 7.32 -9.49
C GLU A 248 -16.18 7.51 -8.90
N SER A 249 -17.22 6.97 -9.53
CA SER A 249 -18.55 6.95 -8.92
C SER A 249 -18.61 6.05 -7.67
N LYS A 250 -19.64 6.23 -6.82
CA LYS A 250 -19.87 5.38 -5.63
C LYS A 250 -19.75 3.87 -5.93
N GLY A 251 -20.40 3.42 -7.01
CA GLY A 251 -20.43 2.01 -7.38
C GLY A 251 -19.06 1.49 -7.81
N GLU A 252 -18.36 2.26 -8.65
CA GLU A 252 -17.02 1.90 -9.12
C GLU A 252 -16.01 1.86 -7.96
N LEU A 253 -16.02 2.86 -7.07
CA LEU A 253 -15.16 2.88 -5.88
C LEU A 253 -15.42 1.64 -4.98
N TYR A 254 -16.69 1.30 -4.73
CA TYR A 254 -17.03 0.08 -3.98
C TYR A 254 -16.52 -1.19 -4.67
N ASP A 255 -16.72 -1.30 -5.98
CA ASP A 255 -16.29 -2.47 -6.76
C ASP A 255 -14.76 -2.62 -6.78
N ASP A 256 -14.01 -1.51 -6.90
CA ASP A 256 -12.55 -1.51 -6.86
C ASP A 256 -12.01 -1.93 -5.47
N MET A 257 -12.64 -1.49 -4.38
CA MET A 257 -12.28 -1.93 -3.02
C MET A 257 -12.57 -3.42 -2.80
N VAL A 258 -13.75 -3.90 -3.22
CA VAL A 258 -14.10 -5.34 -3.17
C VAL A 258 -13.16 -6.16 -4.04
N PHE A 259 -12.81 -5.66 -5.23
CA PHE A 259 -11.89 -6.33 -6.13
C PHE A 259 -10.50 -6.50 -5.50
N ALA A 260 -9.92 -5.44 -4.93
CA ALA A 260 -8.63 -5.51 -4.24
C ALA A 260 -8.66 -6.51 -3.07
N TYR A 261 -9.70 -6.42 -2.22
CA TYR A 261 -9.89 -7.32 -1.08
C TYR A 261 -9.96 -8.80 -1.49
N ARG A 262 -10.80 -9.12 -2.48
CA ARG A 262 -10.96 -10.50 -2.96
C ARG A 262 -9.70 -11.04 -3.64
N ASN A 263 -8.83 -10.18 -4.14
CA ASN A 263 -7.53 -10.54 -4.70
C ASN A 263 -6.40 -10.64 -3.65
N GLY A 264 -6.72 -10.41 -2.37
CA GLY A 264 -5.79 -10.58 -1.25
C GLY A 264 -4.91 -9.36 -1.01
N ALA A 265 -5.36 -8.16 -1.37
CA ALA A 265 -4.72 -6.93 -0.95
C ALA A 265 -4.76 -6.84 0.59
N LYS A 266 -3.63 -6.54 1.22
CA LYS A 266 -3.55 -6.30 2.67
C LYS A 266 -4.04 -4.90 3.04
N TYR A 267 -3.89 -3.95 2.12
CA TYR A 267 -4.29 -2.55 2.27
C TYR A 267 -5.22 -2.14 1.14
N VAL A 268 -6.29 -1.41 1.47
CA VAL A 268 -7.12 -0.67 0.52
C VAL A 268 -7.23 0.76 1.01
N ILE A 269 -6.52 1.66 0.33
CA ILE A 269 -6.45 3.07 0.69
C ILE A 269 -7.21 3.90 -0.33
N VAL A 270 -8.02 4.84 0.12
CA VAL A 270 -8.66 5.82 -0.75
C VAL A 270 -7.89 7.13 -0.65
N PHE A 271 -7.33 7.59 -1.77
CA PHE A 271 -6.59 8.84 -1.83
C PHE A 271 -7.53 10.04 -1.65
N ASN A 272 -7.11 11.04 -0.88
CA ASN A 272 -7.80 12.31 -0.77
C ASN A 272 -6.84 13.50 -0.89
N HIS A 273 -7.27 14.51 -1.65
CA HIS A 273 -6.60 15.80 -1.76
C HIS A 273 -7.45 16.91 -1.09
N PRO A 274 -7.10 17.36 0.12
CA PRO A 274 -8.00 18.05 1.06
C PRO A 274 -8.46 19.45 0.62
N LYS A 275 -7.81 20.07 -0.37
CA LYS A 275 -8.03 21.49 -0.71
C LYS A 275 -9.13 21.81 -1.74
N ILE A 276 -9.89 20.83 -2.20
CA ILE A 276 -10.84 21.03 -3.30
C ILE A 276 -12.25 21.38 -2.82
N GLU A 277 -12.73 20.73 -1.76
CA GLU A 277 -14.00 20.95 -1.06
C GLU A 277 -13.79 20.66 0.44
N GLU A 278 -14.85 20.72 1.27
CA GLU A 278 -14.81 20.44 2.72
C GLU A 278 -14.02 19.17 3.09
N TYR A 279 -14.14 18.11 2.29
CA TYR A 279 -13.42 16.86 2.48
C TYR A 279 -12.48 16.54 1.30
N GLY A 280 -11.94 17.57 0.65
CA GLY A 280 -11.05 17.41 -0.49
C GLY A 280 -11.76 16.96 -1.76
N ILE A 281 -11.36 15.82 -2.30
CA ILE A 281 -12.02 15.20 -3.47
C ILE A 281 -13.08 14.18 -3.06
N LEU A 282 -13.17 13.84 -1.77
CA LEU A 282 -14.14 12.91 -1.27
C LEU A 282 -15.51 13.58 -1.08
N THR A 283 -16.55 12.86 -1.46
CA THR A 283 -17.95 13.29 -1.38
C THR A 283 -18.72 12.33 -0.48
N GLU A 284 -19.95 12.67 -0.09
CA GLU A 284 -20.82 11.76 0.67
C GLU A 284 -21.06 10.42 -0.03
N ASP A 285 -21.05 10.41 -1.37
CA ASP A 285 -21.15 9.18 -2.16
C ASP A 285 -19.91 8.29 -1.98
N HIS A 286 -18.71 8.87 -1.95
CA HIS A 286 -17.47 8.15 -1.68
C HIS A 286 -17.44 7.58 -0.25
N PHE A 287 -17.83 8.39 0.75
CA PHE A 287 -17.95 7.90 2.13
C PHE A 287 -19.01 6.79 2.27
N GLY A 288 -20.09 6.87 1.49
CA GLY A 288 -21.08 5.81 1.37
C GLY A 288 -20.48 4.50 0.84
N ALA A 289 -19.66 4.56 -0.22
CA ALA A 289 -18.97 3.39 -0.75
C ALA A 289 -18.05 2.73 0.30
N MET A 290 -17.29 3.55 1.03
CA MET A 290 -16.38 3.06 2.07
C MET A 290 -17.12 2.38 3.22
N LYS A 291 -18.26 2.93 3.67
CA LYS A 291 -19.12 2.29 4.68
C LYS A 291 -19.71 0.97 4.19
N ASP A 292 -20.18 0.95 2.94
CA ASP A 292 -20.72 -0.26 2.32
C ASP A 292 -19.63 -1.35 2.23
N PHE A 293 -18.40 -0.98 1.85
CA PHE A 293 -17.24 -1.88 1.82
C PHE A 293 -16.81 -2.36 3.21
N TRP A 294 -16.77 -1.47 4.21
CA TRP A 294 -16.50 -1.84 5.60
C TRP A 294 -17.49 -2.88 6.12
N ASN A 295 -18.78 -2.70 5.84
CA ASN A 295 -19.80 -3.69 6.17
C ASN A 295 -19.59 -5.01 5.42
N TYR A 296 -19.18 -4.93 4.15
CA TYR A 296 -18.88 -6.12 3.34
C TYR A 296 -17.73 -6.94 3.93
N VAL A 297 -16.57 -6.34 4.24
CA VAL A 297 -15.41 -7.09 4.77
C VAL A 297 -15.68 -7.70 6.15
N ASN A 298 -16.42 -7.00 7.00
CA ASN A 298 -16.82 -7.51 8.32
C ASN A 298 -17.84 -8.66 8.22
N SER A 299 -18.71 -8.63 7.21
CA SER A 299 -19.71 -9.68 6.99
C SER A 299 -19.16 -10.86 6.17
N ASN A 300 -18.04 -10.68 5.49
CA ASN A 300 -17.45 -11.65 4.58
C ASN A 300 -15.93 -11.81 4.76
N PRO A 301 -15.43 -12.04 5.99
CA PRO A 301 -13.98 -12.17 6.23
C PRO A 301 -13.34 -13.29 5.40
N GLN A 302 -14.10 -14.35 5.09
CA GLN A 302 -13.65 -15.47 4.26
C GLN A 302 -13.45 -15.14 2.76
N GLU A 303 -13.94 -13.98 2.29
CA GLU A 303 -13.75 -13.56 0.90
C GLU A 303 -12.39 -12.89 0.67
N HIS A 304 -11.64 -12.55 1.73
CA HIS A 304 -10.30 -11.98 1.60
C HIS A 304 -9.38 -12.96 0.88
N GLY A 305 -8.80 -12.52 -0.24
CA GLY A 305 -7.90 -13.38 -1.03
C GLY A 305 -8.55 -14.63 -1.61
N VAL A 306 -9.88 -14.70 -1.77
CA VAL A 306 -10.52 -15.86 -2.42
C VAL A 306 -10.08 -16.03 -3.88
N ILE A 307 -9.68 -14.93 -4.54
CA ILE A 307 -9.12 -14.92 -5.90
C ILE A 307 -7.61 -14.92 -5.81
N GLN A 308 -7.01 -16.05 -6.16
CA GLN A 308 -5.57 -16.24 -6.17
C GLN A 308 -5.02 -16.20 -7.60
N GLY A 309 -3.79 -15.70 -7.72
CA GLY A 309 -2.99 -15.89 -8.92
C GLY A 309 -2.47 -17.33 -9.01
N GLU A 310 -2.97 -18.09 -9.98
CA GLU A 310 -2.59 -19.51 -10.17
C GLU A 310 -1.89 -19.73 -11.52
N ILE A 311 -2.00 -18.76 -12.43
CA ILE A 311 -1.35 -18.75 -13.74
C ILE A 311 -0.35 -17.61 -13.74
N ALA A 312 0.85 -17.85 -14.27
CA ALA A 312 1.85 -16.81 -14.45
C ALA A 312 2.19 -16.56 -15.92
N TYR A 313 2.27 -15.29 -16.30
CA TYR A 313 3.01 -14.85 -17.48
C TYR A 313 4.39 -14.37 -17.04
N ILE A 314 5.43 -14.90 -17.67
CA ILE A 314 6.83 -14.70 -17.28
C ILE A 314 7.49 -13.79 -18.31
N LEU A 315 7.81 -12.56 -17.89
CA LEU A 315 8.52 -11.53 -18.65
C LEU A 315 10.04 -11.77 -18.64
N PRO A 316 10.80 -11.17 -19.58
CA PRO A 316 12.26 -11.15 -19.47
C PRO A 316 12.71 -10.42 -18.21
N LYS A 317 13.73 -10.94 -17.53
CA LYS A 317 14.22 -10.51 -16.20
C LYS A 317 14.27 -9.00 -15.94
N ASP A 318 14.73 -8.22 -16.92
CA ASP A 318 15.03 -6.79 -16.73
C ASP A 318 14.09 -5.89 -17.56
N TYR A 319 12.96 -6.41 -18.02
CA TYR A 319 12.06 -5.74 -18.97
C TYR A 319 11.07 -4.77 -18.28
N GLY A 320 11.54 -3.58 -17.92
CA GLY A 320 10.75 -2.52 -17.27
C GLY A 320 9.75 -1.81 -18.20
N PHE A 321 8.85 -2.56 -18.84
CA PHE A 321 7.82 -2.04 -19.73
C PHE A 321 6.63 -1.46 -18.97
N GLY A 322 6.11 -0.31 -19.41
CA GLY A 322 5.10 0.45 -18.66
C GLY A 322 3.67 -0.11 -18.68
N PHE A 323 3.33 -1.01 -19.61
CA PHE A 323 2.01 -1.67 -19.66
C PHE A 323 0.79 -0.72 -19.74
N ARG A 324 0.91 0.51 -20.26
CA ARG A 324 -0.26 1.38 -20.52
C ARG A 324 -0.84 1.18 -21.91
N ASN A 325 0.02 0.81 -22.87
CA ASN A 325 -0.33 0.52 -24.27
C ASN A 325 0.84 -0.25 -24.92
N PRO A 326 0.69 -0.85 -26.13
CA PRO A 326 1.77 -1.63 -26.74
C PRO A 326 2.99 -0.79 -27.16
N ASN A 327 2.86 0.54 -27.26
CA ASN A 327 3.95 1.47 -27.60
C ASN A 327 4.53 2.17 -26.37
N ASP A 328 4.22 1.70 -25.16
CA ASP A 328 4.73 2.30 -23.94
C ASP A 328 6.26 2.20 -23.84
N LYS A 329 6.85 3.04 -23.00
CA LYS A 329 8.29 3.08 -22.79
C LYS A 329 8.78 1.85 -22.04
N ILE A 330 10.05 1.55 -22.25
CA ILE A 330 10.82 0.60 -21.45
C ILE A 330 11.79 1.43 -20.60
N TRP A 331 11.65 1.34 -19.27
CA TRP A 331 12.40 2.13 -18.28
C TRP A 331 12.30 3.66 -18.44
N GLY A 332 11.39 4.17 -19.27
CA GLY A 332 11.39 5.57 -19.72
C GLY A 332 12.52 5.93 -20.69
N LEU A 333 13.54 5.07 -20.83
CA LEU A 333 14.78 5.33 -21.57
C LEU A 333 14.71 4.87 -23.04
N TRP A 334 13.89 3.85 -23.33
CA TRP A 334 13.73 3.31 -24.67
C TRP A 334 12.27 3.35 -25.11
N GLU A 335 12.08 3.55 -26.42
CA GLU A 335 10.79 3.26 -27.06
C GLU A 335 10.47 1.77 -26.96
N ALA A 336 9.20 1.43 -27.19
CA ALA A 336 8.78 0.05 -27.39
C ALA A 336 9.64 -0.65 -28.47
N ASP A 337 10.03 -1.88 -28.19
CA ASP A 337 10.81 -2.72 -29.10
C ASP A 337 9.93 -3.78 -29.80
N GLU A 338 10.55 -4.74 -30.48
CA GLU A 338 9.84 -5.83 -31.17
C GLU A 338 9.08 -6.76 -30.19
N LEU A 339 9.47 -6.80 -28.91
CA LEU A 339 8.86 -7.62 -27.88
C LEU A 339 7.64 -6.93 -27.25
N SER A 340 7.60 -5.60 -27.15
CA SER A 340 6.51 -4.85 -26.52
C SER A 340 5.13 -5.22 -27.04
N GLN A 341 4.93 -5.25 -28.36
CA GLN A 341 3.64 -5.58 -28.97
C GLN A 341 3.22 -7.01 -28.62
N LYS A 342 4.15 -7.97 -28.71
CA LYS A 342 3.86 -9.37 -28.38
C LYS A 342 3.49 -9.51 -26.90
N VAL A 343 4.28 -8.94 -25.99
CA VAL A 343 4.02 -8.97 -24.55
C VAL A 343 2.68 -8.35 -24.21
N TRP A 344 2.33 -7.23 -24.84
CA TRP A 344 1.03 -6.59 -24.69
C TRP A 344 -0.13 -7.50 -25.13
N ASP A 345 -0.05 -8.10 -26.31
CA ASP A 345 -1.10 -8.96 -26.85
C ASP A 345 -1.26 -10.25 -26.04
N ASP A 346 -0.14 -10.84 -25.62
CA ASP A 346 -0.11 -12.03 -24.77
C ASP A 346 -0.79 -11.76 -23.43
N VAL A 347 -0.43 -10.66 -22.76
CA VAL A 347 -1.05 -10.28 -21.48
C VAL A 347 -2.54 -10.03 -21.64
N ASN A 348 -2.98 -9.31 -22.67
CA ASN A 348 -4.40 -9.08 -22.91
C ASN A 348 -5.17 -10.38 -23.20
N THR A 349 -4.57 -11.30 -23.97
CA THR A 349 -5.14 -12.62 -24.24
C THR A 349 -5.29 -13.44 -22.95
N LEU A 350 -4.26 -13.46 -22.12
CA LEU A 350 -4.27 -14.17 -20.84
C LEU A 350 -5.23 -13.52 -19.83
N LEU A 351 -5.32 -12.20 -19.77
CA LEU A 351 -6.29 -11.49 -18.94
C LEU A 351 -7.71 -11.76 -19.40
N TYR A 352 -7.96 -11.84 -20.70
CA TYR A 352 -9.27 -12.24 -21.22
C TYR A 352 -9.63 -13.68 -20.79
N GLN A 353 -8.66 -14.59 -20.80
CA GLN A 353 -8.88 -16.00 -20.49
C GLN A 353 -8.98 -16.30 -18.98
N TYR A 354 -8.13 -15.68 -18.16
CA TYR A 354 -7.98 -16.01 -16.74
C TYR A 354 -8.41 -14.87 -15.80
N GLY A 355 -8.60 -13.67 -16.32
CA GLY A 355 -8.96 -12.49 -15.55
C GLY A 355 -7.98 -12.25 -14.40
N PRO A 356 -8.47 -11.98 -13.17
CA PRO A 356 -7.64 -11.69 -12.01
C PRO A 356 -6.88 -12.89 -11.45
N ARG A 357 -6.99 -14.09 -12.06
CA ARG A 357 -6.20 -15.29 -11.68
C ARG A 357 -4.83 -15.32 -12.34
N LEU A 358 -4.53 -14.36 -13.22
CA LEU A 358 -3.22 -14.16 -13.82
C LEU A 358 -2.33 -13.33 -12.88
N ASP A 359 -1.13 -13.82 -12.60
CA ASP A 359 -0.02 -13.05 -12.10
C ASP A 359 1.00 -12.81 -13.23
N ILE A 360 1.71 -11.69 -13.17
CA ILE A 360 2.79 -11.36 -14.11
C ILE A 360 4.06 -11.25 -13.29
N VAL A 361 5.06 -12.05 -13.68
CA VAL A 361 6.34 -12.20 -12.97
C VAL A 361 7.49 -12.14 -13.96
N TYR A 362 8.73 -12.18 -13.47
CA TYR A 362 9.92 -12.05 -14.31
C TYR A 362 10.76 -13.33 -14.28
N ASP A 363 11.46 -13.59 -15.38
CA ASP A 363 12.43 -14.69 -15.54
C ASP A 363 13.74 -14.39 -14.80
N ASP A 364 13.61 -14.10 -13.51
CA ASP A 364 14.73 -13.88 -12.61
C ASP A 364 15.11 -15.20 -11.92
N GLN A 365 16.34 -15.66 -12.16
CA GLN A 365 16.84 -16.92 -11.61
C GLN A 365 16.82 -16.97 -10.08
N GLU A 366 16.93 -15.81 -9.41
CA GLU A 366 16.80 -15.72 -7.97
C GLU A 366 15.43 -16.22 -7.48
N PHE A 367 14.38 -15.98 -8.29
CA PHE A 367 12.98 -16.29 -7.95
C PHE A 367 12.42 -17.50 -8.72
N ALA A 368 13.23 -18.16 -9.55
CA ALA A 368 12.79 -19.27 -10.40
C ALA A 368 12.11 -20.41 -9.60
N ASN A 369 12.62 -20.75 -8.42
CA ASN A 369 12.02 -21.77 -7.55
C ASN A 369 10.69 -21.30 -6.94
N ALA A 370 10.61 -20.04 -6.49
CA ALA A 370 9.39 -19.47 -5.93
C ALA A 370 8.27 -19.43 -6.99
N VAL A 371 8.60 -19.01 -8.22
CA VAL A 371 7.68 -19.02 -9.36
C VAL A 371 7.27 -20.45 -9.73
N LYS A 372 8.24 -21.37 -9.86
CA LYS A 372 7.97 -22.78 -10.23
C LYS A 372 7.07 -23.50 -9.23
N ASN A 373 7.25 -23.27 -7.94
CA ASN A 373 6.48 -23.95 -6.90
C ASN A 373 5.09 -23.36 -6.70
N ARG A 374 4.84 -22.15 -7.20
CA ARG A 374 3.59 -21.42 -6.99
C ARG A 374 2.59 -21.58 -8.14
N TYR A 375 3.07 -21.62 -9.38
CA TYR A 375 2.20 -21.59 -10.55
C TYR A 375 2.25 -22.91 -11.30
N ASP A 376 1.10 -23.58 -11.36
CA ASP A 376 0.91 -24.82 -12.11
C ASP A 376 1.02 -24.57 -13.62
N LYS A 377 0.51 -23.43 -14.08
CA LYS A 377 0.56 -22.99 -15.47
C LYS A 377 1.41 -21.74 -15.62
N ARG A 378 2.41 -21.81 -16.49
CA ARG A 378 3.36 -20.73 -16.78
C ARG A 378 3.46 -20.55 -18.28
N PHE A 379 3.41 -19.31 -18.73
CA PHE A 379 3.60 -18.90 -20.12
C PHE A 379 4.81 -18.00 -20.16
N PHE A 380 5.76 -18.29 -21.05
CA PHE A 380 6.95 -17.46 -21.20
C PHE A 380 6.79 -16.48 -22.35
N TRP A 381 7.40 -15.30 -22.20
CA TRP A 381 7.41 -14.24 -23.21
C TRP A 381 7.91 -14.67 -24.60
N ASN A 382 8.68 -15.75 -24.69
CA ASN A 382 9.22 -16.31 -25.93
C ASN A 382 8.39 -17.49 -26.50
N GLU A 383 7.27 -17.84 -25.88
CA GLU A 383 6.34 -18.88 -26.35
C GLU A 383 5.20 -18.28 -27.18
N THR A 384 4.49 -19.11 -27.93
CA THR A 384 3.25 -18.73 -28.60
C THR A 384 2.06 -19.04 -27.68
N ILE A 385 1.25 -18.02 -27.39
CA ILE A 385 -0.01 -18.19 -26.64
C ILE A 385 -1.13 -18.52 -27.64
N THR A 386 -1.90 -19.56 -27.35
CA THR A 386 -3.01 -20.06 -28.18
C THR A 386 -4.31 -20.15 -27.43
#